data_AF-A0A238H3Y8-F1
#
_entry.id   AF-A0A238H3Y8-F1
#
_cell.length_a   1.000
_cell.length_b   1.000
_cell.length_c   1.000
_cell.angle_alpha   90.00
_cell.angle_beta   90.00
_cell.angle_gamma   90.00
#
_symmetry.space_group_name_H-M   'P 1'
#
loop_
_entity.id
_entity.type
_entity.pdbx_description
1 polymer ?
#
loop_
_entity_poly.entity_id
_entity_poly.type
_entity_poly.pdbx_seq_one_letter_code
_entity_poly.pdbx_strand_id
1 'polypeptide(L)'
;MTKPEHFSYRIVRDASQPVIVTANAYRMPLDTPADYARATLAAAASAAAPGGAPPGRDGPRQGRDDARRVLLDHIQYYAFLAELTQRVRAAVHPDTRLFFEVCAPHFAALPAALLAPHVLLGVDLYDEALRDAADGAPVVWFADRIARDLDFAGGNTLRCALWPARMAGALDALLRRAWPAYGVRIEADPAASAVSRRCSHSAQSGAAARPGRR
;
A
#
# COMPACT_ATOMS: atom_id res chain seq x y z
N MET A 1 -14.45 7.77 -26.07
CA MET A 1 -13.95 7.51 -24.71
C MET A 1 -12.43 7.37 -24.76
N THR A 2 -11.71 8.12 -23.93
CA THR A 2 -10.26 7.95 -23.75
C THR A 2 -9.98 6.65 -23.02
N LYS A 3 -9.13 5.80 -23.61
CA LYS A 3 -8.71 4.54 -23.00
C LYS A 3 -7.87 4.83 -21.74
N PRO A 4 -8.10 4.16 -20.59
CA PRO A 4 -7.22 4.25 -19.43
C PRO A 4 -5.83 3.70 -19.73
N GLU A 5 -4.85 4.22 -19.00
CA GLU A 5 -3.62 3.48 -18.74
C GLU A 5 -3.75 2.72 -17.42
N HIS A 6 -3.38 1.44 -17.43
CA HIS A 6 -3.43 0.58 -16.25
C HIS A 6 -2.04 0.22 -15.78
N PHE A 7 -1.85 0.24 -14.46
CA PHE A 7 -0.59 -0.14 -13.82
C PHE A 7 -0.87 -1.09 -12.67
N SER A 8 0.14 -1.89 -12.37
CA SER A 8 0.18 -2.69 -11.16
C SER A 8 1.54 -2.54 -10.55
N TYR A 9 1.55 -2.37 -9.24
CA TYR A 9 2.74 -2.18 -8.45
C TYR A 9 2.76 -3.15 -7.28
N ARG A 10 3.97 -3.42 -6.80
CA ARG A 10 4.24 -4.09 -5.54
C ARG A 10 4.88 -3.10 -4.59
N ILE A 11 4.41 -3.11 -3.35
CA ILE A 11 5.00 -2.36 -2.26
C ILE A 11 5.96 -3.30 -1.53
N VAL A 12 7.22 -2.90 -1.47
CA VAL A 12 8.30 -3.66 -0.84
C VAL A 12 8.91 -2.84 0.29
N ARG A 13 9.48 -3.52 1.28
CA ARG A 13 10.18 -2.84 2.38
C ARG A 13 11.45 -2.17 1.86
N ASP A 14 11.70 -0.96 2.32
CA ASP A 14 12.96 -0.28 2.12
C ASP A 14 13.89 -0.56 3.31
N ALA A 15 14.75 -1.56 3.16
CA ALA A 15 15.72 -1.93 4.19
C ALA A 15 16.85 -0.89 4.38
N SER A 16 16.96 0.10 3.48
CA SER A 16 18.02 1.11 3.57
C SER A 16 17.73 2.21 4.58
N GLN A 17 16.49 2.32 5.08
CA GLN A 17 16.08 3.37 6.01
C GLN A 17 15.46 2.79 7.28
N PRO A 18 15.99 3.12 8.47
CA PRO A 18 15.35 2.76 9.72
C PRO A 18 14.03 3.53 9.85
N VAL A 19 12.92 2.81 9.92
CA VAL A 19 11.62 3.41 10.27
C VAL A 19 11.46 3.37 11.78
N ILE A 20 11.31 4.54 12.39
CA ILE A 20 10.94 4.64 13.80
C ILE A 20 9.43 4.44 13.89
N VAL A 21 9.02 3.29 14.39
CA VAL A 21 7.61 3.01 14.69
C VAL A 21 7.42 3.12 16.20
N THR A 22 6.41 3.86 16.65
CA THR A 22 6.04 3.88 18.06
C THR A 22 5.61 2.49 18.50
N ALA A 23 6.18 1.97 19.60
CA ALA A 23 5.94 0.63 20.13
C ALA A 23 4.45 0.24 20.24
N ASN A 24 3.57 1.22 20.49
CA ASN A 24 2.13 1.03 20.62
C ASN A 24 1.42 0.71 19.29
N ALA A 25 2.01 1.06 18.13
CA ALA A 25 1.40 0.85 16.81
C ALA A 25 1.15 -0.64 16.47
N TYR A 26 1.90 -1.55 17.12
CA TYR A 26 1.77 -3.00 16.92
C TYR A 26 1.11 -3.74 18.08
N ARG A 27 0.54 -3.03 19.08
CA ARG A 27 0.11 -3.63 20.35
C ARG A 27 1.19 -4.54 20.98
N MET A 28 2.47 -4.20 20.80
CA MET A 28 3.51 -4.85 21.59
C MET A 28 3.34 -4.37 23.03
N PRO A 29 3.12 -5.27 24.01
CA PRO A 29 3.02 -4.87 25.41
C PRO A 29 4.41 -4.44 25.86
N LEU A 30 4.71 -3.16 25.69
CA LEU A 30 5.92 -2.50 26.18
C LEU A 30 5.48 -1.44 27.19
N ASP A 31 4.63 -1.85 28.13
CA ASP A 31 4.08 -0.99 29.18
C ASP A 31 5.04 -0.89 30.38
N THR A 32 6.04 -1.78 30.49
CA THR A 32 6.97 -1.79 31.61
C THR A 32 8.44 -1.64 31.19
N PRO A 33 9.29 -1.01 32.02
CA PRO A 33 10.75 -0.96 31.80
C PRO A 33 11.40 -2.34 31.60
N ALA A 34 10.82 -3.39 32.19
CA ALA A 34 11.29 -4.76 32.03
C ALA A 34 11.02 -5.32 30.62
N ASP A 35 9.97 -4.85 29.95
CA ASP A 35 9.66 -5.27 28.58
C ASP A 35 10.58 -4.57 27.56
N TYR A 36 10.94 -3.30 27.81
CA TYR A 36 12.00 -2.61 27.07
C TYR A 36 13.34 -3.34 27.20
N ALA A 37 13.74 -3.70 28.41
CA ALA A 37 14.98 -4.45 28.64
C ALA A 37 14.99 -5.80 27.89
N ARG A 38 13.85 -6.50 27.84
CA ARG A 38 13.69 -7.78 27.13
C ARG A 38 13.77 -7.61 25.61
N ALA A 39 13.18 -6.54 25.06
CA ALA A 39 13.28 -6.21 23.64
C ALA A 39 14.72 -5.84 23.22
N THR A 40 15.42 -5.05 24.04
CA THR A 40 16.84 -4.71 23.81
C THR A 40 17.73 -5.94 23.90
N LEU A 41 17.48 -6.84 24.85
CA LEU A 41 18.17 -8.13 24.96
C LEU A 41 17.90 -9.04 23.76
N ALA A 42 16.67 -9.10 23.23
CA ALA A 42 16.34 -9.89 22.04
C ALA A 42 17.01 -9.35 20.77
N ALA A 43 17.12 -8.01 20.64
CA ALA A 43 17.85 -7.36 19.56
C ALA A 43 19.37 -7.64 19.65
N ALA A 44 19.94 -7.57 20.86
CA ALA A 44 21.35 -7.88 21.10
C ALA A 44 21.66 -9.38 20.91
N ALA A 45 20.75 -10.28 21.31
CA ALA A 45 20.89 -11.72 21.09
C ALA A 45 20.82 -12.09 19.60
N SER A 46 19.99 -11.38 18.82
CA SER A 46 19.94 -11.54 17.36
C SER A 46 21.19 -11.03 16.68
N ALA A 47 21.86 -10.01 17.25
CA ALA A 47 23.14 -9.50 16.76
C ALA A 47 24.34 -10.37 17.20
N ALA A 48 24.22 -11.11 18.29
CA ALA A 48 25.30 -11.88 18.90
C ALA A 48 25.32 -13.37 18.53
N ALA A 49 24.33 -13.88 17.79
CA ALA A 49 24.30 -15.29 17.37
C ALA A 49 25.42 -15.57 16.32
N PRO A 50 26.46 -16.37 16.66
CA PRO A 50 27.50 -16.72 15.71
C PRO A 50 27.02 -17.94 14.90
N GLY A 51 26.69 -17.73 13.62
CA GLY A 51 26.36 -18.84 12.72
C GLY A 51 25.29 -18.58 11.65
N GLY A 52 24.73 -17.37 11.52
CA GLY A 52 23.84 -17.02 10.42
C GLY A 52 24.60 -16.35 9.29
N ALA A 53 25.25 -17.12 8.40
CA ALA A 53 25.66 -16.56 7.11
C ALA A 53 24.43 -15.87 6.46
N PRO A 54 24.56 -14.64 5.92
CA PRO A 54 23.43 -13.96 5.30
C PRO A 54 22.89 -14.86 4.18
N PRO A 55 21.59 -15.17 4.13
CA PRO A 55 21.08 -16.04 3.08
C PRO A 55 21.30 -15.35 1.73
N GLY A 56 22.19 -15.94 0.94
CA GLY A 56 22.18 -15.94 -0.51
C GLY A 56 22.26 -14.58 -1.19
N ARG A 57 23.48 -14.22 -1.62
CA ARG A 57 23.68 -13.70 -2.97
C ARG A 57 23.18 -14.76 -3.96
N ASP A 58 21.89 -14.76 -4.26
CA ASP A 58 21.30 -15.43 -5.42
C ASP A 58 20.06 -14.62 -5.83
N GLY A 59 19.97 -14.26 -7.12
CA GLY A 59 18.91 -13.39 -7.64
C GLY A 59 17.49 -13.99 -7.58
N PRO A 60 16.60 -13.58 -8.50
CA PRO A 60 15.56 -12.56 -8.36
C PRO A 60 14.42 -12.86 -7.35
N ARG A 61 14.65 -13.61 -6.25
CA ARG A 61 13.58 -13.97 -5.27
C ARG A 61 13.35 -12.97 -4.14
N GLN A 62 14.25 -12.01 -3.95
CA GLN A 62 14.26 -11.07 -2.80
C GLN A 62 13.00 -10.19 -2.71
N GLY A 63 12.51 -9.67 -3.83
CA GLY A 63 11.33 -8.79 -3.84
C GLY A 63 10.00 -9.44 -3.43
N ARG A 64 9.92 -10.78 -3.36
CA ARG A 64 8.70 -11.48 -2.88
C ARG A 64 8.68 -11.61 -1.36
N ASP A 65 9.83 -11.84 -0.74
CA ASP A 65 9.94 -11.94 0.72
C ASP A 65 9.94 -10.57 1.38
N ASP A 66 10.45 -9.53 0.73
CA ASP A 66 10.39 -8.15 1.24
C ASP A 66 8.97 -7.58 1.20
N ALA A 67 8.19 -7.89 0.17
CA ALA A 67 6.77 -7.51 0.11
C ALA A 67 5.96 -8.16 1.23
N ARG A 68 6.24 -9.42 1.62
CA ARG A 68 5.57 -10.08 2.75
C ARG A 68 5.86 -9.44 4.11
N ARG A 69 6.92 -8.62 4.19
CA ARG A 69 7.36 -7.95 5.41
C ARG A 69 6.92 -6.49 5.49
N VAL A 70 6.13 -6.02 4.51
CA VAL A 70 5.48 -4.70 4.57
C VAL A 70 4.19 -4.83 5.36
N LEU A 71 4.09 -4.03 6.42
CA LEU A 71 2.88 -3.83 7.21
C LEU A 71 2.74 -2.33 7.40
N LEU A 72 1.77 -1.73 6.72
CA LEU A 72 1.36 -0.35 6.98
C LEU A 72 0.15 -0.45 7.89
N ASP A 73 0.34 -0.23 9.20
CA ASP A 73 -0.78 -0.25 10.13
C ASP A 73 -1.89 0.72 9.68
N HIS A 74 -3.10 0.58 10.21
CA HIS A 74 -4.23 1.41 9.83
C HIS A 74 -3.94 2.93 9.84
N ILE A 75 -3.13 3.44 10.78
CA ILE A 75 -2.78 4.87 10.84
C ILE A 75 -1.82 5.22 9.69
N GLN A 76 -0.76 4.43 9.53
CA GLN A 76 0.23 4.62 8.47
C GLN A 76 -0.38 4.47 7.07
N TYR A 77 -1.32 3.54 6.90
CA TYR A 77 -2.04 3.30 5.66
C TYR A 77 -2.86 4.51 5.23
N TYR A 78 -3.71 5.07 6.11
CA TYR A 78 -4.49 6.27 5.76
C TYR A 78 -3.61 7.52 5.64
N ALA A 79 -2.53 7.63 6.41
CA ALA A 79 -1.54 8.67 6.21
C ALA A 79 -0.86 8.55 4.83
N PHE A 80 -0.53 7.33 4.39
CA PHE A 80 0.02 7.05 3.07
C PHE A 80 -0.95 7.44 1.96
N LEU A 81 -2.23 7.06 2.05
CA LEU A 81 -3.23 7.48 1.07
C LEU A 81 -3.41 9.01 1.04
N ALA A 82 -3.38 9.67 2.20
CA ALA A 82 -3.49 11.12 2.29
C ALA A 82 -2.31 11.83 1.62
N GLU A 83 -1.09 11.34 1.86
CA GLU A 83 0.10 11.85 1.19
C GLU A 83 0.06 11.58 -0.31
N LEU A 84 -0.38 10.38 -0.71
CA LEU A 84 -0.55 10.00 -2.11
C LEU A 84 -1.54 10.94 -2.82
N THR A 85 -2.68 11.26 -2.22
CA THR A 85 -3.65 12.26 -2.73
C THR A 85 -2.98 13.59 -3.06
N GLN A 86 -2.24 14.15 -2.10
CA GLN A 86 -1.60 15.45 -2.27
C GLN A 86 -0.54 15.40 -3.37
N ARG A 87 0.29 14.36 -3.37
CA ARG A 87 1.42 14.24 -4.30
C ARG A 87 0.94 13.91 -5.72
N VAL A 88 -0.15 13.14 -5.88
CA VAL A 88 -0.78 12.89 -7.18
C VAL A 88 -1.28 14.19 -7.79
N ARG A 89 -2.06 14.99 -7.07
CA ARG A 89 -2.57 16.26 -7.63
C ARG A 89 -1.45 17.23 -8.00
N ALA A 90 -0.38 17.26 -7.21
CA ALA A 90 0.78 18.10 -7.50
C ALA A 90 1.56 17.63 -8.76
N ALA A 91 1.71 16.32 -8.97
CA ALA A 91 2.53 15.77 -10.04
C ALA A 91 1.75 15.51 -11.35
N VAL A 92 0.48 15.14 -11.24
CA VAL A 92 -0.35 14.63 -12.34
C VAL A 92 -1.21 15.74 -12.91
N HIS A 93 -2.16 16.27 -12.13
CA HIS A 93 -2.96 17.45 -12.48
C HIS A 93 -3.69 18.00 -11.23
N PRO A 94 -3.81 19.33 -11.05
CA PRO A 94 -4.50 19.90 -9.89
C PRO A 94 -5.98 19.51 -9.83
N ASP A 95 -6.66 19.32 -10.95
CA ASP A 95 -8.08 18.91 -10.97
C ASP A 95 -8.29 17.39 -10.93
N THR A 96 -7.24 16.59 -10.70
CA THR A 96 -7.38 15.13 -10.63
C THR A 96 -8.33 14.71 -9.50
N ARG A 97 -9.36 13.95 -9.89
CA ARG A 97 -10.23 13.22 -8.95
C ARG A 97 -9.60 11.86 -8.63
N LEU A 98 -9.63 11.49 -7.36
CA LEU A 98 -9.00 10.30 -6.81
C LEU A 98 -10.05 9.35 -6.25
N PHE A 99 -9.98 8.10 -6.67
CA PHE A 99 -10.86 7.03 -6.20
C PHE A 99 -10.00 5.97 -5.52
N PHE A 100 -10.22 5.75 -4.23
CA PHE A 100 -9.52 4.72 -3.45
C PHE A 100 -10.48 3.60 -3.09
N GLU A 101 -10.29 2.44 -3.69
CA GLU A 101 -10.98 1.22 -3.27
C GLU A 101 -10.33 0.64 -2.01
N VAL A 102 -11.02 0.80 -0.88
CA VAL A 102 -10.58 0.39 0.45
C VAL A 102 -11.53 -0.67 0.99
N CYS A 103 -11.00 -1.82 1.38
CA CYS A 103 -11.81 -2.97 1.82
C CYS A 103 -12.06 -3.05 3.35
N ALA A 104 -11.56 -2.11 4.15
CA ALA A 104 -11.73 -2.14 5.61
C ALA A 104 -12.56 -0.97 6.13
N PRO A 105 -13.41 -1.22 7.15
CA PRO A 105 -13.94 -0.16 7.97
C PRO A 105 -12.81 0.49 8.79
N HIS A 106 -12.82 1.81 8.87
CA HIS A 106 -11.94 2.58 9.73
C HIS A 106 -12.77 3.35 10.75
N PHE A 107 -12.43 3.19 12.03
CA PHE A 107 -13.18 3.77 13.14
C PHE A 107 -12.46 4.95 13.82
N ALA A 108 -11.38 5.46 13.23
CA ALA A 108 -10.68 6.64 13.70
C ALA A 108 -10.85 7.83 12.74
N ALA A 109 -10.33 8.99 13.12
CA ALA A 109 -10.38 10.19 12.31
C ALA A 109 -9.54 10.01 11.04
N LEU A 110 -10.17 10.19 9.87
CA LEU A 110 -9.46 10.20 8.59
C LEU A 110 -8.66 11.50 8.45
N PRO A 111 -7.45 11.45 7.86
CA PRO A 111 -6.74 12.65 7.45
C PRO A 111 -7.59 13.54 6.54
N ALA A 112 -7.57 14.85 6.77
CA ALA A 112 -8.41 15.81 6.04
C ALA A 112 -8.27 15.75 4.52
N ALA A 113 -7.08 15.39 4.01
CA ALA A 113 -6.84 15.23 2.58
C ALA A 113 -7.72 14.14 1.95
N LEU A 114 -8.11 13.11 2.71
CA LEU A 114 -9.00 12.04 2.27
C LEU A 114 -10.48 12.44 2.31
N LEU A 115 -10.82 13.53 3.00
CA LEU A 115 -12.18 14.08 3.06
C LEU A 115 -12.38 15.22 2.05
N ALA A 116 -11.39 15.48 1.20
CA ALA A 116 -11.46 16.55 0.22
C ALA A 116 -12.47 16.22 -0.90
N PRO A 117 -13.14 17.22 -1.51
CA PRO A 117 -14.21 16.97 -2.50
C PRO A 117 -13.79 16.20 -3.76
N HIS A 118 -12.48 16.12 -4.04
CA HIS A 118 -11.91 15.42 -5.18
C HIS A 118 -11.48 13.99 -4.84
N VAL A 119 -11.78 13.49 -3.63
CA VAL A 119 -11.45 12.14 -3.19
C VAL A 119 -12.73 11.37 -2.89
N LEU A 120 -12.84 10.17 -3.44
CA LEU A 120 -13.85 9.20 -3.06
C LEU A 120 -13.16 7.96 -2.48
N LEU A 121 -13.54 7.56 -1.28
CA LEU A 121 -13.09 6.33 -0.61
C LEU A 121 -14.27 5.38 -0.43
N GLY A 122 -14.10 4.12 -0.76
CA GLY A 122 -15.19 3.15 -0.69
C GLY A 122 -14.83 1.82 -1.33
N VAL A 123 -15.85 1.07 -1.72
CA VAL A 123 -15.72 -0.19 -2.46
C VAL A 123 -16.37 -0.04 -3.82
N ASP A 124 -15.93 -0.82 -4.81
CA ASP A 124 -16.52 -0.86 -6.16
C ASP A 124 -16.56 0.51 -6.86
N LEU A 125 -15.47 1.28 -6.74
CA LEU A 125 -15.38 2.65 -7.25
C LEU A 125 -14.91 2.75 -8.71
N TYR A 126 -14.49 1.63 -9.32
CA TYR A 126 -13.99 1.66 -10.70
C TYR A 126 -15.01 2.22 -11.70
N ASP A 127 -16.28 1.84 -11.58
CA ASP A 127 -17.33 2.30 -12.49
C ASP A 127 -17.72 3.78 -12.26
N GLU A 128 -17.57 4.29 -11.03
CA GLU A 128 -17.70 5.71 -10.72
C GLU A 128 -16.55 6.51 -11.34
N ALA A 129 -15.32 6.01 -11.19
CA ALA A 129 -14.13 6.60 -11.82
C ALA A 129 -14.25 6.64 -13.36
N LEU A 130 -14.81 5.59 -13.96
CA LEU A 130 -15.05 5.54 -15.40
C LEU A 130 -16.10 6.57 -15.86
N ARG A 131 -17.16 6.78 -15.08
CA ARG A 131 -18.18 7.82 -15.36
C ARG A 131 -17.57 9.22 -15.31
N ASP A 132 -16.83 9.54 -14.25
CA ASP A 132 -16.15 10.84 -14.12
C ASP A 132 -15.15 11.08 -15.26
N ALA A 133 -14.42 10.04 -15.67
CA ALA A 133 -13.50 10.12 -16.79
C ALA A 133 -14.24 10.32 -18.13
N ALA A 134 -15.44 9.73 -18.29
CA ALA A 134 -16.27 9.91 -19.48
C ALA A 134 -16.80 11.35 -19.59
N ASP A 135 -17.05 12.01 -18.45
CA ASP A 135 -17.43 13.43 -18.36
C ASP A 135 -16.23 14.38 -18.58
N GLY A 136 -15.04 13.84 -18.84
CA GLY A 136 -13.84 14.58 -19.21
C GLY A 136 -12.95 15.00 -18.03
N ALA A 137 -13.27 14.58 -16.80
CA ALA A 137 -12.40 14.85 -15.65
C ALA A 137 -11.10 14.03 -15.73
N PRO A 138 -9.94 14.57 -15.30
CA PRO A 138 -8.76 13.76 -15.05
C PRO A 138 -9.01 12.89 -13.81
N VAL A 139 -8.84 11.59 -13.94
CA VAL A 139 -9.21 10.61 -12.91
C VAL A 139 -8.05 9.66 -12.66
N VAL A 140 -7.77 9.42 -11.37
CA VAL A 140 -6.91 8.34 -10.91
C VAL A 140 -7.71 7.43 -10.01
N TRP A 141 -7.77 6.15 -10.36
CA TRP A 141 -8.34 5.11 -9.53
C TRP A 141 -7.21 4.24 -8.96
N PHE A 142 -7.32 3.92 -7.68
CA PHE A 142 -6.44 3.02 -6.95
C PHE A 142 -7.25 1.90 -6.33
N ALA A 143 -6.81 0.66 -6.53
CA ALA A 143 -7.26 -0.48 -5.73
C ALA A 143 -6.05 -1.13 -5.07
N ASP A 144 -6.10 -1.23 -3.75
CA ASP A 144 -5.00 -1.73 -2.97
C ASP A 144 -5.30 -3.07 -2.30
N ARG A 145 -4.23 -3.83 -2.07
CA ARG A 145 -4.21 -5.03 -1.25
C ARG A 145 -3.07 -4.89 -0.25
N ILE A 146 -2.97 -3.75 0.42
CA ILE A 146 -1.91 -3.47 1.38
C ILE A 146 -2.20 -4.22 2.68
N ALA A 147 -1.20 -4.94 3.18
CA ALA A 147 -1.28 -5.59 4.48
C ALA A 147 -1.25 -4.54 5.59
N ARG A 148 -2.26 -4.57 6.46
CA ARG A 148 -2.49 -3.54 7.49
C ARG A 148 -2.70 -4.07 8.90
N ASP A 149 -3.13 -5.33 9.01
CA ASP A 149 -3.32 -6.05 10.26
C ASP A 149 -3.35 -7.57 9.96
N LEU A 150 -3.57 -8.38 11.01
CA LEU A 150 -3.66 -9.84 10.87
C LEU A 150 -4.94 -10.29 10.15
N ASP A 151 -6.00 -9.49 10.17
CA ASP A 151 -7.29 -9.80 9.55
C ASP A 151 -7.31 -9.50 8.05
N PHE A 152 -6.38 -8.67 7.59
CA PHE A 152 -6.15 -8.37 6.19
C PHE A 152 -4.70 -8.63 5.79
N ALA A 153 -4.42 -9.91 5.55
CA ALA A 153 -3.22 -10.38 4.86
C ALA A 153 -3.27 -9.96 3.38
N GLY A 154 -3.01 -8.67 3.13
CA GLY A 154 -2.86 -8.11 1.80
C GLY A 154 -1.62 -8.65 1.09
N GLY A 155 -1.64 -8.63 -0.25
CA GLY A 155 -0.50 -9.02 -1.09
C GLY A 155 0.56 -7.93 -1.24
N ASN A 156 0.37 -6.77 -0.59
CA ASN A 156 1.15 -5.55 -0.77
C ASN A 156 1.26 -5.16 -2.24
N THR A 157 0.11 -5.14 -2.91
CA THR A 157 -0.02 -4.69 -4.30
C THR A 157 -0.90 -3.45 -4.38
N LEU A 158 -0.58 -2.59 -5.34
CA LEU A 158 -1.33 -1.38 -5.67
C LEU A 158 -1.63 -1.42 -7.17
N ARG A 159 -2.92 -1.52 -7.51
CA ARG A 159 -3.38 -1.40 -8.89
C ARG A 159 -3.85 0.02 -9.10
N CYS A 160 -3.60 0.58 -10.28
CA CYS A 160 -4.18 1.86 -10.64
C CYS A 160 -4.61 1.93 -12.09
N ALA A 161 -5.53 2.85 -12.34
CA ALA A 161 -6.03 3.21 -13.65
C ALA A 161 -6.06 4.73 -13.74
N LEU A 162 -5.65 5.27 -14.88
CA LEU A 162 -5.51 6.71 -15.08
C LEU A 162 -6.15 7.15 -16.39
N TRP A 163 -6.90 8.25 -16.29
CA TRP A 163 -7.45 8.98 -17.42
C TRP A 163 -7.07 10.45 -17.33
N PRO A 164 -6.68 11.10 -18.44
CA PRO A 164 -6.26 10.51 -19.72
C PRO A 164 -4.87 9.85 -19.65
N ALA A 165 -4.64 8.83 -20.48
CA ALA A 165 -3.39 8.04 -20.50
C ALA A 165 -2.10 8.87 -20.70
N ARG A 166 -2.16 10.05 -21.32
CA ARG A 166 -0.99 10.93 -21.50
C ARG A 166 -0.31 11.35 -20.18
N MET A 167 -1.04 11.27 -19.07
CA MET A 167 -0.54 11.61 -17.73
C MET A 167 0.19 10.44 -17.04
N ALA A 168 0.24 9.28 -17.68
CA ALA A 168 0.81 8.03 -17.17
C ALA A 168 2.23 8.18 -16.63
N GLY A 169 3.10 8.84 -17.39
CA GLY A 169 4.50 8.99 -17.02
C GLY A 169 4.70 9.74 -15.71
N ALA A 170 3.89 10.77 -15.44
CA ALA A 170 3.96 11.53 -14.20
C ALA A 170 3.52 10.69 -12.99
N LEU A 171 2.46 9.90 -13.14
CA LEU A 171 1.99 8.99 -12.09
C LEU A 171 3.00 7.87 -11.81
N ASP A 172 3.55 7.24 -12.86
CA ASP A 172 4.54 6.16 -12.70
C ASP A 172 5.82 6.66 -12.02
N ALA A 173 6.34 7.81 -12.45
CA ALA A 173 7.51 8.44 -11.82
C ALA A 173 7.23 8.82 -10.35
N LEU A 174 6.03 9.32 -10.06
CA LEU A 174 5.61 9.63 -8.69
C LEU A 174 5.58 8.39 -7.81
N LEU A 175 4.98 7.29 -8.28
CA LEU A 175 4.83 6.09 -7.47
C LEU A 175 6.19 5.44 -7.19
N ARG A 176 7.06 5.36 -8.20
CA ARG A 176 8.38 4.71 -8.11
C ARG A 176 9.43 5.45 -7.28
N ARG A 177 9.14 6.65 -6.80
CA ARG A 177 10.06 7.37 -5.90
C ARG A 177 10.18 6.65 -4.54
N ALA A 178 11.14 7.09 -3.73
CA ALA A 178 11.25 6.61 -2.35
C ALA A 178 10.10 7.15 -1.47
N TRP A 179 9.57 6.29 -0.59
CA TRP A 179 8.55 6.62 0.41
C TRP A 179 9.12 6.43 1.83
N PRO A 180 10.13 7.23 2.22
CA PRO A 180 10.92 7.00 3.43
C PRO A 180 10.12 7.11 4.72
N ALA A 181 9.09 7.98 4.75
CA ALA A 181 8.19 8.12 5.90
C ALA A 181 7.46 6.82 6.28
N TYR A 182 7.36 5.88 5.33
CA TYR A 182 6.72 4.59 5.50
C TYR A 182 7.72 3.42 5.40
N GLY A 183 9.00 3.71 5.12
CA GLY A 183 10.03 2.71 4.84
C GLY A 183 9.64 1.70 3.76
N VAL A 184 9.00 2.18 2.69
CA VAL A 184 8.63 1.35 1.55
C VAL A 184 9.15 1.93 0.24
N ARG A 185 9.25 1.05 -0.75
CA ARG A 185 9.43 1.39 -2.16
C ARG A 185 8.29 0.77 -2.95
N ILE A 186 7.90 1.42 -4.03
CA ILE A 186 6.87 0.93 -4.94
C ILE A 186 7.56 0.54 -6.25
N GLU A 187 7.46 -0.73 -6.59
CA GLU A 187 8.09 -1.32 -7.78
C GLU A 187 6.99 -1.75 -8.74
N ALA A 188 7.21 -1.68 -10.06
CA ALA A 188 6.24 -2.25 -10.99
C ALA A 188 6.13 -3.75 -10.80
N ASP A 189 4.90 -4.25 -10.84
CA ASP A 189 4.62 -5.67 -10.68
C ASP A 189 4.73 -6.39 -12.04
N PRO A 190 5.76 -7.22 -12.27
CA PRO A 190 5.94 -7.92 -13.55
C PRO A 190 4.83 -8.95 -13.82
N ALA A 191 4.06 -9.35 -12.79
CA ALA A 191 2.92 -10.25 -12.94
C ALA A 191 1.68 -9.60 -13.59
N ALA A 192 1.68 -8.28 -13.76
CA ALA A 192 0.56 -7.50 -14.28
C ALA A 192 0.17 -7.86 -15.73
N SER A 193 1.13 -8.25 -16.56
CA SER A 193 0.90 -8.53 -17.98
C SER A 193 -0.06 -9.69 -18.25
N ALA A 194 -0.35 -10.54 -17.25
CA ALA A 194 -1.24 -11.69 -17.42
C ALA A 194 -2.69 -11.46 -16.92
N VAL A 195 -2.96 -10.42 -16.10
CA VAL A 195 -4.22 -10.28 -15.33
C VAL A 195 -4.99 -9.00 -15.69
N SER A 196 -4.71 -8.38 -16.84
CA SER A 196 -5.35 -7.13 -17.27
C SER A 196 -6.86 -7.22 -17.56
N ARG A 197 -7.51 -8.39 -17.49
CA ARG A 197 -8.93 -8.57 -17.91
C ARG A 197 -9.96 -8.69 -16.80
N ARG A 198 -9.58 -8.62 -15.52
CA ARG A 198 -10.54 -8.62 -14.40
C ARG A 198 -10.19 -7.50 -13.42
N CYS A 199 -10.50 -6.27 -13.81
CA CYS A 199 -10.48 -5.11 -12.90
C CYS A 199 -11.77 -5.04 -12.08
N SER A 200 -12.84 -5.69 -12.52
CA SER A 200 -14.05 -5.92 -11.75
C SER A 200 -13.95 -7.30 -11.07
N HIS A 201 -13.74 -7.31 -9.76
CA HIS A 201 -14.29 -8.30 -8.84
C HIS A 201 -13.91 -7.88 -7.42
N SER A 202 -14.75 -7.04 -6.83
CA SER A 202 -15.26 -7.24 -5.48
C SER A 202 -15.53 -8.72 -5.20
N ALA A 203 -14.48 -9.49 -4.89
CA ALA A 203 -14.60 -10.86 -4.40
C ALA A 203 -13.26 -11.33 -3.82
N GLN A 204 -12.71 -10.60 -2.85
CA GLN A 204 -11.78 -11.17 -1.87
C GLN A 204 -11.62 -10.23 -0.67
N SER A 205 -12.75 -9.73 -0.15
CA SER A 205 -12.82 -9.41 1.28
C SER A 205 -12.37 -10.66 2.03
N GLY A 206 -11.49 -10.51 3.02
CA GLY A 206 -10.88 -11.60 3.80
C GLY A 206 -11.89 -12.51 4.55
N ALA A 207 -13.20 -12.27 4.39
CA ALA A 207 -14.27 -13.12 4.89
C ALA A 207 -14.30 -14.56 4.31
N ALA A 208 -13.44 -14.90 3.34
CA ALA A 208 -13.29 -16.27 2.83
C ALA A 208 -12.20 -17.10 3.53
N ALA A 209 -11.65 -16.64 4.66
CA ALA A 209 -10.96 -17.56 5.57
C ALA A 209 -11.99 -18.54 6.13
N ARG A 210 -11.99 -19.78 5.61
CA ARG A 210 -12.76 -20.88 6.20
C ARG A 210 -12.49 -20.88 7.72
N PRO A 211 -13.52 -20.90 8.59
CA PRO A 211 -13.28 -21.06 10.01
C PRO A 211 -12.46 -22.34 10.21
N GLY A 212 -11.31 -22.20 10.87
CA GLY A 212 -10.44 -23.32 11.18
C GLY A 212 -11.27 -24.38 11.91
N ARG A 213 -11.30 -25.59 11.35
CA ARG A 213 -11.76 -26.76 12.09
C ARG A 213 -10.84 -26.91 13.30
N ARG A 214 -11.42 -26.77 14.50
CA ARG A 214 -10.86 -27.37 15.73
C ARG A 214 -10.95 -28.89 15.64
#